data_AF-A0A4V6J2D6-F1
#
_entry.id   AF-A0A4V6J2D6-F1
#
_cell.length_a   1.000
_cell.length_b   1.000
_cell.length_c   1.000
_cell.angle_alpha   90.00
_cell.angle_beta   90.00
_cell.angle_gamma   90.00
#
_symmetry.space_group_name_H-M   'P 1'
#
loop_
_entity.id
_entity.type
_entity.pdbx_description
1 polymer ?
#
loop_
_entity_poly.entity_id
_entity_poly.type
_entity_poly.pdbx_seq_one_letter_code
_entity_poly.pdbx_strand_id
1 'polypeptide(L)' 'MLQGEEGMTFSTRPAGTPDIDWLADKDIAFLAAGEEEKTMILRAGDFVVFYPGEVHKPLCAVGSPAKVRKAVVKMLMG' A
#
# COMPACT_ATOMS: atom_id res chain seq x y z
N MET A 1 1.06 7.69 -9.14
CA MET A 1 1.98 8.70 -8.55
C MET A 1 1.94 9.97 -9.41
N LEU A 2 1.81 11.15 -8.80
CA LEU A 2 1.71 12.43 -9.53
C LEU A 2 3.04 13.20 -9.57
N GLN A 3 3.84 13.13 -8.50
CA GLN A 3 5.17 13.78 -8.42
C GLN A 3 6.04 13.07 -7.38
N GLY A 4 7.34 12.94 -7.66
CA GLY A 4 8.32 12.29 -6.79
C GLY A 4 8.37 10.77 -6.98
N GLU A 5 9.00 10.09 -6.03
CA GLU A 5 9.06 8.62 -5.99
C GLU A 5 8.77 8.10 -4.58
N GLU A 6 8.07 6.97 -4.49
CA GLU A 6 7.85 6.25 -3.23
C GLU A 6 8.24 4.78 -3.39
N GLY A 7 8.73 4.17 -2.32
CA GLY A 7 8.70 2.74 -2.16
C GLY A 7 7.27 2.29 -1.82
N MET A 8 6.80 1.29 -2.54
CA MET A 8 5.56 0.57 -2.25
C MET A 8 5.95 -0.86 -1.86
N THR A 9 5.97 -1.13 -0.57
CA THR A 9 6.17 -2.49 -0.07
C THR A 9 4.84 -3.22 -0.05
N PHE A 10 4.79 -4.46 -0.50
CA PHE A 10 3.56 -5.24 -0.63
C PHE A 10 3.83 -6.73 -0.48
N SER A 11 2.78 -7.51 -0.25
CA SER A 11 2.81 -8.97 -0.32
C SER A 11 1.78 -9.49 -1.33
N THR A 12 2.11 -10.59 -2.00
CA THR A 12 1.16 -11.36 -2.83
C THR A 12 0.65 -12.60 -2.11
N ARG A 13 0.92 -12.72 -0.81
CA ARG A 13 0.39 -13.78 0.07
C ARG A 13 -0.86 -13.27 0.81
N PRO A 14 -1.70 -14.16 1.35
CA PRO A 14 -2.83 -13.76 2.19
C PRO A 14 -2.37 -12.84 3.34
N ALA A 15 -3.23 -11.91 3.75
CA ALA A 15 -2.87 -10.90 4.75
C ALA A 15 -2.49 -11.44 6.14
N GLY A 16 -2.91 -12.67 6.48
CA GLY A 16 -2.82 -13.17 7.84
C GLY A 16 -3.80 -12.47 8.78
N THR A 17 -3.52 -12.51 10.08
CA THR A 17 -4.38 -11.92 11.12
C THR A 17 -3.95 -10.49 11.42
N PRO A 18 -4.85 -9.48 11.32
CA PRO A 18 -4.52 -8.10 11.66
C PRO A 18 -4.42 -7.89 13.18
N ASP A 19 -3.54 -6.97 13.59
CA ASP A 19 -3.42 -6.48 14.96
C ASP A 19 -4.56 -5.50 15.30
N ILE A 20 -5.01 -4.74 14.29
CA ILE A 20 -6.13 -3.80 14.38
C ILE A 20 -7.06 -4.09 13.22
N ASP A 21 -8.30 -4.47 13.51
CA ASP A 21 -9.34 -4.71 12.49
C ASP A 21 -10.47 -3.68 12.62
N TRP A 22 -10.56 -2.79 11.63
CA TRP A 22 -11.65 -1.83 11.48
C TRP A 22 -12.33 -1.95 10.10
N LEU A 23 -12.31 -3.14 9.50
CA LEU A 23 -12.82 -3.35 8.14
C LEU A 23 -14.30 -2.98 8.02
N ALA A 24 -15.12 -3.34 9.01
CA ALA A 24 -16.56 -3.10 8.99
C ALA A 24 -16.94 -1.61 8.94
N ASP A 25 -16.18 -0.75 9.64
CA ASP A 25 -16.54 0.66 9.82
C ASP A 25 -15.71 1.62 8.97
N LYS A 26 -14.47 1.23 8.63
CA LYS A 26 -13.46 2.16 8.08
C LYS A 26 -12.74 1.64 6.83
N ASP A 27 -13.07 0.44 6.34
CA ASP A 27 -12.39 -0.17 5.18
C ASP A 27 -10.86 -0.24 5.37
N ILE A 28 -10.41 -0.57 6.59
CA ILE A 28 -8.98 -0.68 6.91
C ILE A 28 -8.70 -1.64 8.06
N ALA A 29 -7.61 -2.38 7.93
CA ALA A 29 -6.99 -3.15 8.99
C ALA A 29 -5.47 -2.93 8.97
N PHE A 30 -4.80 -3.14 10.10
CA PHE A 30 -3.36 -3.00 10.24
C PHE A 30 -2.76 -4.29 10.78
N LEU A 31 -1.59 -4.63 10.25
CA LEU A 31 -0.76 -5.76 10.63
C LEU A 31 0.70 -5.30 10.69
N ALA A 32 1.52 -5.94 11.52
CA ALA A 32 2.93 -5.59 11.65
C ALA A 32 3.73 -5.73 10.34
N ALA A 33 3.50 -6.80 9.56
CA ALA A 33 4.18 -7.05 8.29
C ALA A 33 3.41 -8.08 7.44
N GLY A 34 3.55 -7.99 6.11
CA GLY A 34 3.11 -9.06 5.20
C GLY A 34 4.11 -10.21 5.12
N GLU A 35 3.67 -11.38 4.66
CA GLU A 35 4.59 -12.48 4.34
C GLU A 35 5.30 -12.21 3.01
N GLU A 36 6.57 -12.59 2.87
CA GLU A 36 7.33 -12.45 1.61
C GLU A 36 7.23 -11.04 0.98
N GLU A 37 7.38 -9.99 1.80
CA GLU A 37 7.28 -8.60 1.33
C GLU A 37 8.26 -8.33 0.17
N LYS A 38 7.74 -7.67 -0.87
CA LYS A 38 8.50 -7.13 -2.00
C LYS A 38 8.33 -5.63 -2.02
N THR A 39 9.30 -4.91 -2.58
CA THR A 39 9.21 -3.46 -2.74
C THR A 39 9.34 -3.08 -4.20
N MET A 40 8.39 -2.27 -4.68
CA MET A 40 8.46 -1.60 -5.97
C MET A 40 8.71 -0.10 -5.75
N ILE A 41 9.49 0.52 -6.62
CA ILE A 41 9.64 1.99 -6.64
C ILE A 41 8.64 2.54 -7.65
N LEU A 42 7.68 3.33 -7.18
CA LEU A 42 6.72 4.04 -8.02
C LEU A 42 7.21 5.46 -8.29
N ARG A 43 7.34 5.82 -9.56
CA ARG A 43 7.72 7.16 -10.03
C ARG A 43 6.52 7.88 -10.63
N ALA A 44 6.64 9.20 -10.84
CA ALA A 44 5.59 9.98 -11.49
C ALA A 44 5.11 9.32 -12.80
N GLY A 45 3.80 9.10 -12.93
CA GLY A 45 3.19 8.36 -14.04
C GLY A 45 2.84 6.90 -13.70
N ASP A 46 3.56 6.26 -12.78
CA ASP A 46 3.28 4.87 -12.39
C ASP A 46 2.02 4.78 -11.55
N PHE A 47 1.34 3.63 -11.63
CA PHE A 47 0.22 3.28 -10.75
C PHE A 47 0.28 1.80 -10.37
N VAL A 48 -0.37 1.49 -9.26
CA VAL A 48 -0.57 0.12 -8.77
C VAL A 48 -2.02 0.00 -8.31
N VAL A 49 -2.60 -1.18 -8.46
CA VAL A 49 -3.93 -1.52 -7.99
C VAL A 49 -3.78 -2.57 -6.90
N PHE A 50 -4.44 -2.35 -5.77
CA PHE A 50 -4.57 -3.34 -4.70
C PHE A 50 -6.04 -3.72 -4.54
N TYR A 51 -6.31 -5.01 -4.60
CA TYR A 51 -7.61 -5.60 -4.33
C TYR A 51 -7.87 -5.71 -2.81
N PRO A 52 -9.14 -5.87 -2.38
CA PRO A 52 -9.47 -6.11 -0.98
C PRO A 52 -8.63 -7.24 -0.37
N GLY A 53 -7.99 -6.96 0.77
CA GLY A 53 -7.14 -7.91 1.48
C GLY A 53 -5.68 -7.98 1.01
N GLU A 54 -5.28 -7.30 -0.08
CA GLU A 54 -3.88 -7.26 -0.48
C GLU A 54 -3.06 -6.33 0.42
N VAL A 55 -2.06 -6.88 1.10
CA VAL A 55 -1.20 -6.13 2.03
C VAL A 55 -0.28 -5.19 1.27
N HIS A 56 -0.29 -3.92 1.65
CA HIS A 56 0.56 -2.89 1.08
C HIS A 56 0.91 -1.80 2.09
N LYS A 57 2.13 -1.26 1.95
CA LYS A 57 2.76 -0.28 2.83
C LYS A 57 3.31 0.87 1.96
N PRO A 58 2.49 1.91 1.74
CA PRO A 58 2.87 3.07 0.91
C PRO A 58 3.85 3.99 1.65
N LEU A 59 4.33 5.05 0.97
CA LEU A 59 5.20 6.09 1.55
C LEU A 59 6.54 5.59 2.12
N CYS A 60 7.03 4.42 1.69
CA CYS A 60 8.38 4.00 2.07
C CYS A 60 9.41 4.89 1.37
N ALA A 61 10.48 5.26 2.09
CA ALA A 61 11.53 6.11 1.53
C ALA A 61 12.36 5.36 0.47
N VAL A 62 12.70 6.04 -0.62
CA VAL A 62 13.69 5.57 -1.60
C VAL A 62 15.00 6.28 -1.31
N GLY A 63 15.91 5.59 -0.61
CA GLY A 63 17.17 6.17 -0.13
C GLY A 63 16.99 7.11 1.08
N SER A 64 16.32 8.25 0.89
CA SER A 64 16.06 9.25 1.95
C SER A 64 14.62 9.74 1.92
N PRO A 65 14.04 10.19 3.05
CA PRO A 65 12.70 10.77 3.07
C PRO A 65 12.58 11.97 2.12
N ALA A 66 11.52 12.00 1.32
CA ALA A 66 11.25 13.05 0.36
C ALA A 66 9.75 13.35 0.28
N LYS A 67 9.40 14.56 -0.21
CA LYS A 67 8.01 14.91 -0.48
C LYS A 67 7.55 14.26 -1.77
N VAL A 68 6.35 13.66 -1.74
CA VAL A 68 5.67 13.10 -2.91
C VAL A 68 4.28 13.69 -3.05
N ARG A 69 3.72 13.67 -4.27
CA ARG A 69 2.30 13.94 -4.51
C ARG A 69 1.69 12.73 -5.19
N LYS A 70 0.61 12.19 -4.64
CA LYS A 70 -0.12 11.03 -5.20
C LYS A 70 -1.63 11.22 -5.08
N ALA A 71 -2.35 10.45 -5.87
CA ALA A 71 -3.77 10.21 -5.71
C ALA A 71 -3.97 8.73 -5.34
N VAL A 72 -4.93 8.46 -4.45
CA VAL A 72 -5.43 7.12 -4.16
C VAL A 72 -6.90 7.13 -4.55
N VAL A 73 -7.28 6.28 -5.48
CA VAL A 73 -8.65 6.17 -5.96
C VAL A 73 -9.27 4.95 -5.29
N LYS A 74 -10.41 5.14 -4.63
CA LYS A 74 -11.17 4.07 -3.98
C LYS A 74 -12.31 3.64 -4.92
N MET A 75 -12.35 2.35 -5.22
CA MET A 75 -13.35 1.74 -6.12
C MET A 75 -14.15 0.72 -5.31
N LEU A 76 -15.48 0.80 -5.37
CA LEU A 76 -16.34 -0.21 -4.76
C LEU A 76 -16.29 -1.49 -5.61
N MET A 77 -16.04 -2.64 -4.97
CA MET A 77 -16.12 -3.96 -5.59
C MET A 77 -17.42 -4.65 -5.18
N GLY A 78 -18.11 -5.28 -6.15
CA GLY A 78 -19.37 -5.99 -5.96
C GLY A 78 -19.23 -7.50 -6.02
#